data_AF-A0A6P0TR51-F1
#
_entry.id   AF-A0A6P0TR51-F1
#
_cell.length_a   1.000
_cell.length_b   1.000
_cell.length_c   1.000
_cell.angle_alpha   90.00
_cell.angle_beta   90.00
_cell.angle_gamma   90.00
#
_symmetry.space_group_name_H-M   'P 1'
#
loop_
_entity.id
_entity.type
_entity.pdbx_description
1 polymer ?
#
loop_
_entity_poly.entity_id
_entity_poly.type
_entity_poly.pdbx_seq_one_letter_code
_entity_poly.pdbx_strand_id
1 'polypeptide(L)'
;GTQPPKSDYPGDTFPQVAIDALQKALNDPNSAITVAATGALGIIGKPALDILLSALETEDIALRLSVIQAIVSLNVLKGPEDDPKTLEDYDKIAELLSKIAEDEREDSYVRETAKTSLTRMVASKVKMRH
;
A
#
# COMPACT_ATOMS: atom_id res chain seq x y z
N GLY A 1 29.89 -30.15 2.48
CA GLY A 1 29.18 -29.45 1.40
C GLY A 1 27.80 -29.12 1.89
N THR A 2 27.56 -27.87 2.25
CA THR A 2 26.21 -27.41 2.65
C THR A 2 25.44 -27.15 1.37
N GLN A 3 24.44 -27.98 1.08
CA GLN A 3 23.50 -27.70 -0.01
C GLN A 3 22.81 -26.36 0.29
N PRO A 4 22.71 -25.44 -0.68
CA PRO A 4 21.84 -24.28 -0.53
C PRO A 4 20.39 -24.76 -0.32
N PRO A 5 19.56 -24.05 0.45
CA PRO A 5 18.18 -24.44 0.67
C PRO A 5 17.47 -24.57 -0.68
N LYS A 6 16.72 -25.66 -0.83
CA LYS A 6 15.87 -25.90 -2.01
C LYS A 6 14.94 -24.70 -2.18
N SER A 7 15.01 -24.09 -3.36
CA SER A 7 14.07 -23.07 -3.80
C SER A 7 12.73 -23.75 -4.12
N ASP A 8 11.88 -23.87 -3.10
CA ASP A 8 10.51 -24.41 -3.19
C ASP A 8 9.52 -23.36 -3.73
N TYR A 9 9.86 -22.64 -4.80
CA TYR A 9 8.94 -21.66 -5.41
C TYR A 9 8.29 -22.20 -6.68
N PRO A 10 7.20 -23.00 -6.58
CA PRO A 10 6.30 -23.18 -7.70
C PRO A 10 5.43 -21.92 -7.85
N GLY A 11 5.63 -21.18 -8.95
CA GLY A 11 4.67 -20.27 -9.59
C GLY A 11 3.99 -19.17 -8.74
N ASP A 12 4.41 -17.92 -8.95
CA ASP A 12 3.60 -16.70 -8.86
C ASP A 12 3.09 -16.19 -7.50
N THR A 13 3.84 -16.38 -6.41
CA THR A 13 3.59 -15.60 -5.17
C THR A 13 4.88 -15.06 -4.57
N PHE A 14 4.86 -13.80 -4.12
CA PHE A 14 5.96 -13.23 -3.36
C PHE A 14 6.18 -14.04 -2.09
N PRO A 15 7.44 -14.38 -1.70
CA PRO A 15 7.68 -15.17 -0.50
C PRO A 15 7.09 -14.49 0.73
N GLN A 16 6.23 -15.18 1.47
CA GLN A 16 5.62 -14.62 2.68
C GLN A 16 6.69 -14.13 3.68
N VAL A 17 7.79 -14.86 3.80
CA VAL A 17 8.95 -14.45 4.62
C VAL A 17 9.53 -13.09 4.23
N ALA A 18 9.49 -12.73 2.95
CA ALA A 18 9.94 -11.43 2.47
C ALA A 18 8.93 -10.32 2.84
N ILE A 19 7.64 -10.59 2.70
CA ILE A 19 6.57 -9.67 3.12
C ILE A 19 6.66 -9.41 4.63
N ASP A 20 6.82 -10.46 5.45
CA ASP A 20 6.95 -10.37 6.90
C ASP A 20 8.19 -9.56 7.32
N ALA A 21 9.30 -9.73 6.59
CA ALA A 21 10.52 -8.96 6.84
C ALA A 21 10.32 -7.46 6.53
N LEU A 22 9.65 -7.15 5.43
CA LEU A 22 9.33 -5.77 5.06
C LEU A 22 8.34 -5.14 6.05
N GLN A 23 7.34 -5.90 6.52
CA GLN A 23 6.42 -5.43 7.55
C GLN A 23 7.16 -5.05 8.84
N LYS A 24 8.13 -5.88 9.27
CA LYS A 24 8.96 -5.55 10.44
C LYS A 24 9.77 -4.27 10.23
N ALA A 25 10.31 -4.09 9.03
CA ALA A 25 11.11 -2.91 8.66
C ALA A 25 10.31 -1.60 8.66
N LEU A 26 8.97 -1.64 8.65
CA LEU A 26 8.14 -0.44 8.83
C LEU A 26 8.27 0.19 10.23
N ASN A 27 8.78 -0.56 11.21
CA ASN A 27 9.01 -0.09 12.58
C ASN A 27 10.49 0.23 12.85
N ASP A 28 11.33 0.28 11.80
CA ASP A 28 12.73 0.62 11.97
C ASP A 28 12.88 2.11 12.37
N PRO A 29 13.74 2.44 13.33
CA PRO A 29 13.97 3.84 13.73
C PRO A 29 14.57 4.70 12.61
N ASN A 30 15.16 4.08 11.58
CA ASN A 30 15.69 4.79 10.43
C ASN A 30 14.60 5.00 9.38
N SER A 31 14.22 6.27 9.17
CA SER A 31 13.21 6.66 8.17
C SER A 31 13.55 6.23 6.74
N ALA A 32 14.82 6.09 6.38
CA ALA A 32 15.20 5.57 5.08
C ALA A 32 14.81 4.09 4.90
N ILE A 33 14.86 3.30 5.98
CA ILE A 33 14.47 1.89 5.99
C ILE A 33 12.95 1.76 5.89
N THR A 34 12.20 2.56 6.66
CA THR A 34 10.73 2.52 6.62
C THR A 34 10.18 2.94 5.24
N VAL A 35 10.76 3.97 4.62
CA VAL A 35 10.40 4.40 3.26
C VAL A 35 10.74 3.33 2.22
N ALA A 36 11.93 2.72 2.30
CA ALA A 36 12.32 1.65 1.38
C ALA A 36 11.41 0.43 1.51
N ALA A 37 11.07 0.04 2.75
CA ALA A 37 10.15 -1.05 3.01
C ALA A 37 8.75 -0.76 2.46
N THR A 38 8.25 0.45 2.69
CA THR A 38 6.95 0.92 2.17
C THR A 38 6.91 0.87 0.64
N GLY A 39 7.96 1.35 -0.03
CA GLY A 39 8.06 1.28 -1.49
C GLY A 39 8.07 -0.15 -2.01
N ALA A 40 8.83 -1.05 -1.37
CA ALA A 40 8.86 -2.46 -1.74
C ALA A 40 7.50 -3.16 -1.58
N LEU A 41 6.79 -2.89 -0.47
CA LEU A 41 5.42 -3.35 -0.27
C LEU A 41 4.46 -2.81 -1.35
N GLY A 42 4.64 -1.56 -1.76
CA GLY A 42 3.94 -0.96 -2.90
C GLY A 42 4.16 -1.70 -4.23
N ILE A 43 5.38 -2.19 -4.46
CA ILE A 43 5.71 -2.98 -5.65
C ILE A 43 5.09 -4.39 -5.58
N ILE A 44 5.09 -5.00 -4.40
CA ILE A 44 4.49 -6.33 -4.15
C ILE A 44 3.00 -6.34 -4.49
N GLY A 45 2.28 -5.26 -4.22
CA GLY A 45 0.89 -5.11 -4.66
C GLY A 45 -0.13 -5.72 -3.68
N LYS A 46 -1.18 -6.35 -4.22
CA LYS A 46 -2.31 -6.93 -3.44
C LYS A 46 -1.90 -7.69 -2.16
N PRO A 47 -0.86 -8.55 -2.16
CA PRO A 47 -0.46 -9.29 -0.96
C PRO A 47 0.00 -8.40 0.21
N ALA A 48 0.43 -7.17 -0.06
CA ALA A 48 0.93 -6.23 0.94
C ALA A 48 -0.09 -5.15 1.33
N LEU A 49 -1.30 -5.17 0.76
CA LEU A 49 -2.29 -4.12 0.95
C LEU A 49 -2.65 -3.94 2.42
N ASP A 50 -3.04 -5.00 3.12
CA ASP A 50 -3.46 -4.91 4.53
C ASP A 50 -2.33 -4.37 5.42
N ILE A 51 -1.08 -4.74 5.13
CA ILE A 51 0.11 -4.25 5.85
C ILE A 51 0.26 -2.74 5.65
N LEU A 52 0.13 -2.26 4.40
CA LEU A 52 0.20 -0.84 4.09
C LEU A 52 -0.97 -0.06 4.72
N LEU A 53 -2.18 -0.62 4.71
CA LEU A 53 -3.34 0.04 5.34
C LEU A 53 -3.12 0.20 6.85
N SER A 54 -2.64 -0.84 7.54
CA SER A 54 -2.31 -0.72 8.97
C SER A 54 -1.16 0.26 9.23
N ALA A 55 -0.20 0.39 8.31
CA ALA A 55 0.92 1.32 8.46
C ALA A 55 0.50 2.81 8.45
N LEU A 56 -0.72 3.15 8.00
CA LEU A 56 -1.26 4.52 8.04
C LEU A 56 -1.62 5.01 9.45
N GLU A 57 -1.73 4.10 10.42
CA GLU A 57 -2.03 4.41 11.82
C GLU A 57 -0.81 4.96 12.58
N THR A 58 0.37 4.98 11.96
CA THR A 58 1.57 5.58 12.55
C THR A 58 1.43 7.08 12.78
N GLU A 59 2.09 7.61 13.80
CA GLU A 59 2.19 9.06 14.04
C GLU A 59 3.27 9.73 13.17
N ASP A 60 4.14 8.95 12.52
CA ASP A 60 5.17 9.48 11.63
C ASP A 60 4.56 9.97 10.31
N ILE A 61 4.42 11.29 10.19
CA ILE A 61 3.91 11.97 9.01
C ILE A 61 4.64 11.55 7.73
N ALA A 62 5.98 11.42 7.76
CA ALA A 62 6.74 11.06 6.56
C ALA A 62 6.41 9.63 6.10
N LEU A 63 6.29 8.72 7.06
CA LEU A 63 5.88 7.34 6.78
C LEU A 63 4.46 7.30 6.23
N ARG A 64 3.49 8.00 6.83
CA ARG A 64 2.10 8.05 6.33
C ARG A 64 2.02 8.52 4.89
N LEU A 65 2.75 9.58 4.53
CA LEU A 65 2.80 10.10 3.17
C LEU A 65 3.39 9.09 2.19
N SER A 66 4.45 8.38 2.60
CA SER A 66 5.05 7.30 1.82
C SER A 66 4.06 6.16 1.59
N VAL A 67 3.32 5.79 2.63
CA VAL A 67 2.32 4.73 2.58
C VAL A 67 1.14 5.11 1.67
N ILE A 68 0.61 6.34 1.76
CA ILE A 68 -0.44 6.82 0.85
C ILE A 68 0.04 6.73 -0.61
N GLN A 69 1.26 7.17 -0.90
CA GLN A 69 1.84 7.08 -2.24
C GLN A 69 2.02 5.64 -2.71
N ALA A 70 2.48 4.75 -1.83
CA ALA A 70 2.63 3.34 -2.13
C ALA A 70 1.28 2.71 -2.45
N ILE A 71 0.23 2.97 -1.65
CA ILE A 71 -1.12 2.44 -1.86
C ILE A 71 -1.68 2.86 -3.23
N VAL A 72 -1.53 4.12 -3.61
CA VAL A 72 -1.97 4.62 -4.92
C VAL A 72 -1.14 4.04 -6.06
N SER A 73 0.10 3.64 -5.79
CA SER A 73 0.98 3.03 -6.79
C SER A 73 0.82 1.51 -6.87
N LEU A 74 0.09 0.89 -5.93
CA LEU A 74 -0.12 -0.54 -5.88
C LEU A 74 -0.74 -1.03 -7.20
N ASN A 75 -0.25 -2.18 -7.67
CA ASN A 75 -0.88 -2.90 -8.77
C ASN A 75 -2.30 -3.39 -8.44
N VAL A 76 -2.78 -3.25 -7.19
CA VAL A 76 -4.21 -3.39 -6.82
C VAL A 76 -5.08 -2.55 -7.75
N LEU A 77 -4.68 -1.30 -8.01
CA LEU A 77 -5.40 -0.40 -8.91
C LEU A 77 -5.29 -0.79 -10.39
N LYS A 78 -4.60 -1.89 -10.72
CA LYS A 78 -4.42 -2.40 -12.09
C LYS A 78 -4.94 -3.84 -12.25
N GLY A 79 -5.63 -4.38 -11.24
CA GLY A 79 -6.28 -5.69 -11.31
C GLY A 79 -7.49 -5.67 -12.26
N PRO A 80 -8.07 -6.85 -12.58
CA PRO A 80 -9.31 -6.92 -13.36
C PRO A 80 -10.42 -6.13 -12.68
N GLU A 81 -11.12 -5.31 -13.43
CA GLU A 81 -12.11 -4.35 -12.91
C GLU A 81 -13.37 -5.02 -12.37
N ASP A 82 -13.64 -6.19 -12.91
CA ASP A 82 -14.75 -7.08 -12.64
C ASP A 82 -14.40 -8.17 -11.61
N ASP A 83 -13.15 -8.22 -11.12
CA ASP A 83 -12.78 -9.03 -9.95
C ASP A 83 -13.38 -8.41 -8.67
N PRO A 84 -14.29 -9.10 -7.96
CA PRO A 84 -14.90 -8.58 -6.74
C PRO A 84 -13.89 -8.13 -5.70
N LYS A 85 -12.73 -8.81 -5.63
CA LYS A 85 -11.67 -8.46 -4.68
C LYS A 85 -10.98 -7.15 -5.07
N THR A 86 -10.73 -6.89 -6.35
CA THR A 86 -10.22 -5.58 -6.81
C THR A 86 -11.18 -4.46 -6.42
N LEU A 87 -12.48 -4.66 -6.59
CA LEU A 87 -13.50 -3.66 -6.24
C LEU A 87 -13.54 -3.41 -4.74
N GLU A 88 -13.52 -4.47 -3.93
CA GLU A 88 -13.46 -4.38 -2.47
C GLU A 88 -12.21 -3.64 -1.99
N ASP A 89 -11.04 -4.02 -2.49
CA ASP A 89 -9.76 -3.38 -2.14
C ASP A 89 -9.76 -1.90 -2.54
N TYR A 90 -10.30 -1.57 -3.71
CA TYR A 90 -10.45 -0.19 -4.16
C TYR A 90 -11.35 0.62 -3.21
N ASP A 91 -12.52 0.09 -2.86
CA ASP A 91 -13.49 0.80 -2.03
C ASP A 91 -12.95 1.00 -0.61
N LYS A 92 -12.24 0.01 -0.05
CA LYS A 92 -11.50 0.14 1.22
C LYS A 92 -10.49 1.29 1.18
N ILE A 93 -9.66 1.35 0.14
CA ILE A 93 -8.67 2.43 -0.01
C ILE A 93 -9.37 3.78 -0.14
N ALA A 94 -10.42 3.86 -0.96
CA ALA A 94 -11.17 5.10 -1.18
C ALA A 94 -11.82 5.62 0.11
N GLU A 95 -12.47 4.74 0.87
CA GLU A 95 -13.09 5.08 2.16
C GLU A 95 -12.05 5.61 3.15
N LEU A 96 -10.90 4.93 3.25
CA LEU A 96 -9.84 5.31 4.17
C LEU A 96 -9.20 6.66 3.79
N LEU A 97 -8.91 6.88 2.49
CA LEU A 97 -8.40 8.17 2.02
C LEU A 97 -9.41 9.31 2.23
N SER A 98 -10.72 9.04 2.07
CA SER A 98 -11.77 10.02 2.36
C SER A 98 -11.78 10.41 3.83
N LYS A 99 -11.72 9.42 4.73
CA LYS A 99 -11.65 9.66 6.18
C LYS A 99 -10.45 10.53 6.56
N ILE A 100 -9.26 10.22 6.04
CA ILE A 100 -8.05 11.02 6.29
C ILE A 100 -8.21 12.44 5.73
N ALA A 101 -8.74 12.58 4.51
CA ALA A 101 -8.89 13.89 3.87
C ALA A 101 -9.88 14.82 4.61
N GLU A 102 -10.88 14.24 5.29
CA GLU A 102 -11.95 14.96 5.98
C GLU A 102 -11.68 15.19 7.48
N ASP A 103 -10.74 14.48 8.10
CA ASP A 103 -10.45 14.66 9.52
C ASP A 103 -9.66 15.96 9.77
N GLU A 104 -10.34 16.98 10.29
CA GLU A 104 -9.74 18.27 10.59
C GLU A 104 -8.60 18.22 11.61
N ARG A 105 -8.52 17.14 12.40
CA ARG A 105 -7.45 16.92 13.39
C ARG A 105 -6.15 16.39 12.77
N GLU A 106 -6.21 15.95 11.52
CA GLU A 106 -5.05 15.40 10.82
C GLU A 106 -4.11 16.49 10.31
N ASP A 107 -2.85 16.11 10.11
CA ASP A 107 -1.84 16.98 9.53
C ASP A 107 -2.27 17.47 8.14
N SER A 108 -2.20 18.79 7.92
CA SER A 108 -2.74 19.39 6.70
C SER A 108 -2.12 18.84 5.41
N TYR A 109 -0.84 18.46 5.45
CA TYR A 109 -0.16 17.88 4.28
C TYR A 109 -0.60 16.44 4.04
N VAL A 110 -0.85 15.67 5.10
CA VAL A 110 -1.43 14.32 5.02
C VAL A 110 -2.83 14.37 4.41
N ARG A 111 -3.70 15.29 4.86
CA ARG A 111 -5.06 15.46 4.33
C ARG A 111 -5.07 15.81 2.84
N GLU A 112 -4.26 16.79 2.43
CA GLU A 112 -4.20 17.20 1.02
C GLU A 112 -3.63 16.10 0.12
N THR A 113 -2.66 15.32 0.63
CA THR A 113 -2.12 14.15 -0.07
C THR A 113 -3.18 13.08 -0.22
N ALA A 114 -3.96 12.78 0.82
CA ALA A 114 -5.06 11.82 0.77
C ALA A 114 -6.15 12.26 -0.21
N LYS A 115 -6.56 13.53 -0.17
CA LYS A 115 -7.55 14.13 -1.07
C LYS A 115 -7.13 14.07 -2.54
N THR A 116 -5.88 14.43 -2.83
CA THR A 116 -5.33 14.37 -4.18
C THR A 116 -5.27 12.93 -4.69
N SER A 117 -4.86 12.01 -3.81
CA SER A 117 -4.78 10.58 -4.11
C SER A 117 -6.15 9.98 -4.42
N LEU A 118 -7.16 10.27 -3.58
CA LEU A 118 -8.54 9.87 -3.80
C LEU A 118 -9.08 10.38 -5.13
N THR A 119 -8.85 11.66 -5.44
CA THR A 119 -9.27 12.27 -6.71
C THR A 119 -8.68 11.53 -7.92
N ARG A 120 -7.38 11.23 -7.89
CA ARG A 120 -6.70 10.47 -8.96
C ARG A 120 -7.24 9.05 -9.08
N MET A 121 -7.47 8.38 -7.95
CA MET A 121 -8.04 7.04 -7.92
C MET A 121 -9.44 7.01 -8.54
N VAL A 122 -10.33 7.92 -8.17
CA VAL A 122 -11.70 8.00 -8.70
C VAL A 122 -11.68 8.26 -10.20
N ALA A 123 -10.83 9.18 -10.66
CA ALA A 123 -10.65 9.43 -12.09
C ALA A 123 -10.13 8.20 -12.86
N SER A 124 -9.27 7.38 -12.24
CA SER A 124 -8.77 6.14 -12.85
C SER A 124 -9.87 5.08 -12.98
N LYS A 125 -10.73 4.91 -11.96
CA LYS A 125 -11.85 3.94 -11.97
C LYS A 125 -12.92 4.26 -13.01
N VAL A 126 -13.11 5.55 -13.34
CA VAL A 126 -14.04 5.95 -14.42
C VAL A 126 -13.51 5.57 -15.80
N LYS A 127 -12.19 5.72 -16.05
CA LYS A 127 -11.57 5.36 -17.34
C LYS A 127 -11.55 3.86 -17.61
N MET A 128 -11.58 3.08 -16.55
CA MET A 128 -11.62 1.62 -16.54
C MET A 128 -12.96 1.10 -17.10
N ARG A 129 -14.08 1.69 -16.63
CA ARG A 129 -15.44 1.28 -17.01
C ARG A 129 -15.90 1.67 -18.44
N HIS A 130 -15.02 2.20 -19.29
CA HIS A 130 -15.33 2.70 -20.64
C HIS A 130 -14.43 2.05 -21.69
#